data_AF-A0A833V9G7-F1
#
_entry.id   AF-A0A833V9G7-F1
#
_cell.length_a   1.000
_cell.length_b   1.000
_cell.length_c   1.000
_cell.angle_alpha   90.00
_cell.angle_beta   90.00
_cell.angle_gamma   90.00
#
_symmetry.space_group_name_H-M   'P 1'
#
loop_
_entity.id
_entity.type
_entity.pdbx_description
1 polymer ?
#
loop_
_entity_poly.entity_id
_entity_poly.type
_entity_poly.pdbx_seq_one_letter_code
_entity_poly.pdbx_strand_id
1 'polypeptide(L)'
;MAEVTNNSSSVPSSRLTTTLLNDRNFQSWARAAILSLNERDLYENVTGDAKMPDKEKANAEYKNWKKSDLKAMNSLIQSIEPNMIDHFLYTDTAKEMWDAINKHFSKKSNHTHIYHLKKEIHQSLKKTEPSLNT
;
A
#
# COMPACT_ATOMS: atom_id res chain seq x y z
N MET A 1 39.95 -16.53 13.39
CA MET A 1 38.80 -16.60 14.31
C MET A 1 37.90 -15.41 14.01
N ALA A 2 36.74 -15.71 13.40
CA ALA A 2 35.47 -14.99 13.22
C ALA A 2 35.38 -13.46 13.04
N GLU A 3 34.74 -13.10 11.92
CA GLU A 3 33.94 -11.90 11.64
C GLU A 3 32.84 -11.64 12.68
N VAL A 4 32.44 -10.37 12.87
CA VAL A 4 31.03 -9.98 12.85
C VAL A 4 30.89 -8.60 12.23
N THR A 5 30.46 -8.57 10.97
CA THR A 5 29.93 -7.40 10.28
C THR A 5 28.51 -7.12 10.78
N ASN A 6 28.34 -6.18 11.70
CA ASN A 6 26.99 -5.77 12.11
C ASN A 6 26.52 -4.62 11.22
N ASN A 7 26.13 -4.96 9.98
CA ASN A 7 25.44 -4.07 9.07
C ASN A 7 23.99 -3.86 9.57
N SER A 8 23.84 -3.01 10.58
CA SER A 8 22.53 -2.49 10.94
C SER A 8 22.13 -1.47 9.88
N SER A 9 21.52 -1.94 8.79
CA SER A 9 20.77 -1.09 7.87
C SER A 9 19.58 -0.50 8.64
N SER A 10 19.87 0.58 9.37
CA SER A 10 18.90 1.45 10.01
C SER A 10 17.95 1.94 8.93
N VAL A 11 16.79 1.28 8.83
CA VAL A 11 15.68 1.80 8.05
C VAL A 11 15.35 3.13 8.72
N PRO A 12 15.40 4.27 8.01
CA PRO A 12 15.08 5.56 8.62
C PRO A 12 13.72 5.45 9.30
N SER A 13 13.64 5.86 10.57
CA SER A 13 12.47 5.70 11.46
C SER A 13 11.17 6.31 10.90
N SER A 14 11.23 6.98 9.75
CA SER A 14 10.10 7.54 9.01
C SER A 14 9.46 6.58 8.00
N ARG A 15 10.17 5.60 7.43
CA ARG A 15 9.62 4.75 6.35
C ARG A 15 8.73 3.64 6.91
N LEU A 16 7.54 3.45 6.32
CA LEU A 16 6.63 2.36 6.70
C LEU A 16 7.18 0.99 6.26
N THR A 17 8.00 0.96 5.23
CA THR A 17 8.50 -0.27 4.60
C THR A 17 9.94 -0.07 4.12
N THR A 18 10.70 -1.17 4.03
CA THR A 18 12.02 -1.19 3.39
C THR A 18 11.95 -1.09 1.86
N THR A 19 10.83 -1.53 1.27
CA THR A 19 10.56 -1.47 -0.17
C THR A 19 9.35 -0.57 -0.45
N LEU A 20 9.51 0.39 -1.35
CA LEU A 20 8.44 1.30 -1.78
C LEU A 20 7.34 0.54 -2.53
N LEU A 21 6.09 0.96 -2.37
CA LEU A 21 4.94 0.39 -3.08
C LEU A 21 5.08 0.60 -4.58
N ASN A 22 4.90 -0.49 -5.31
CA ASN A 22 4.79 -0.52 -6.75
C ASN A 22 3.74 -1.53 -7.21
N ASP A 23 3.60 -1.62 -8.53
CA ASP A 23 2.62 -2.46 -9.20
C ASP A 23 2.70 -3.95 -8.90
N ARG A 24 3.81 -4.43 -8.35
CA ARG A 24 4.12 -5.86 -8.19
C ARG A 24 4.13 -6.31 -6.74
N ASN A 25 4.30 -5.40 -5.79
CA ASN A 25 4.56 -5.76 -4.39
C ASN A 25 3.43 -5.38 -3.41
N PHE A 26 2.26 -4.99 -3.92
CA PHE A 26 1.15 -4.48 -3.10
C PHE A 26 0.79 -5.37 -1.90
N GLN A 27 0.73 -6.70 -2.06
CA GLN A 27 0.39 -7.62 -0.96
C GLN A 27 1.42 -7.56 0.19
N SER A 28 2.70 -7.66 -0.15
CA SER A 28 3.79 -7.58 0.84
C SER A 28 3.89 -6.20 1.45
N TRP A 29 3.73 -5.15 0.64
CA TRP A 29 3.73 -3.77 1.11
C TRP A 29 2.55 -3.51 2.05
N ALA A 30 1.34 -3.94 1.72
CA ALA A 30 0.15 -3.70 2.53
C ALA A 30 0.30 -4.31 3.91
N ARG A 31 0.83 -5.54 4.00
CA ARG A 31 1.10 -6.20 5.29
C ARG A 31 2.13 -5.43 6.12
N ALA A 32 3.22 -4.97 5.51
CA ALA A 32 4.24 -4.20 6.20
C ALA A 32 3.73 -2.80 6.62
N ALA A 33 2.95 -2.14 5.77
CA ALA A 33 2.33 -0.85 6.07
C ALA A 33 1.35 -0.96 7.24
N ILE A 34 0.51 -2.01 7.28
CA ILE A 34 -0.40 -2.27 8.41
C ILE A 34 0.38 -2.41 9.71
N LEU A 35 1.44 -3.23 9.73
CA LEU A 35 2.27 -3.42 10.94
C LEU A 35 2.88 -2.10 11.40
N SER A 36 3.55 -1.37 10.51
CA SER A 36 4.20 -0.09 10.83
C SER A 36 3.22 1.01 11.24
N LEU A 37 2.00 1.01 10.71
CA LEU A 37 0.95 1.96 11.13
C LEU A 37 0.40 1.62 12.51
N ASN A 38 0.26 0.33 12.84
CA ASN A 38 -0.13 -0.11 14.18
C ASN A 38 0.95 0.24 15.23
N GLU A 39 2.22 0.01 14.92
CA GLU A 39 3.35 0.38 15.81
C GLU A 39 3.44 1.89 16.10
N ARG A 40 2.81 2.73 15.26
CA ARG A 40 2.84 4.19 15.36
C ARG A 40 1.54 4.80 15.87
N ASP A 41 0.56 3.97 16.24
CA ASP A 41 -0.80 4.37 16.60
C ASP A 41 -1.50 5.21 15.50
N LEU A 42 -1.22 4.89 14.23
CA LEU A 42 -1.77 5.58 13.06
C LEU A 42 -2.76 4.71 12.27
N TYR A 43 -2.88 3.42 12.62
CA TYR A 43 -3.71 2.49 11.88
C TYR A 43 -5.20 2.89 11.92
N GLU A 44 -5.68 3.35 13.07
CA GLU A 44 -7.07 3.80 13.24
C GLU A 44 -7.40 5.04 12.38
N ASN A 45 -6.39 5.86 12.03
CA ASN A 45 -6.58 7.00 11.12
C ASN A 45 -6.79 6.54 9.67
N VAL A 46 -6.18 5.44 9.24
CA VAL A 46 -6.32 4.92 7.87
C VAL A 46 -7.52 4.01 7.70
N THR A 47 -8.00 3.35 8.76
CA THR A 47 -9.26 2.58 8.74
C THR A 47 -10.49 3.47 8.92
N GLY A 48 -10.32 4.63 9.56
CA GLY A 48 -11.42 5.53 9.92
C GLY A 48 -12.06 5.23 11.27
N ASP A 49 -11.47 4.31 12.05
CA ASP A 49 -11.90 4.03 13.43
C ASP A 49 -11.65 5.25 14.34
N ALA A 50 -10.57 5.99 14.07
CA ALA A 50 -10.35 7.31 14.64
C ALA A 50 -11.31 8.33 13.98
N LYS A 51 -12.51 8.47 14.56
CA LYS A 51 -13.55 9.37 14.05
C LYS A 51 -13.07 10.81 14.03
N MET A 52 -13.31 11.49 12.92
CA MET A 52 -13.06 12.93 12.80
C MET A 52 -13.91 13.70 13.82
N PRO A 53 -13.28 14.47 14.74
CA PRO A 53 -14.02 15.31 15.68
C PRO A 53 -14.77 16.43 14.96
N ASP A 54 -15.80 16.97 15.62
CA ASP A 54 -16.58 18.09 15.11
C ASP A 54 -15.68 19.31 14.81
N LYS A 55 -15.68 19.76 13.55
CA LYS A 55 -14.84 20.86 13.06
C LYS A 55 -15.23 22.21 13.66
N GLU A 56 -16.51 22.40 14.01
CA GLU A 56 -17.03 23.69 14.50
C GLU A 56 -16.61 23.95 15.95
N LYS A 57 -16.30 22.89 16.68
CA LYS A 57 -15.68 22.97 17.99
C LYS A 57 -14.18 22.86 17.77
N ALA A 58 -13.49 23.99 17.60
CA ALA A 58 -12.03 24.11 17.46
C ALA A 58 -11.26 23.66 18.73
N ASN A 59 -11.58 22.46 19.22
CA ASN A 59 -11.07 21.84 20.41
C ASN A 59 -9.71 21.21 20.11
N ALA A 60 -8.87 21.10 21.14
CA ALA A 60 -7.56 20.45 21.05
C ALA A 60 -7.63 19.05 20.43
N GLU A 61 -8.76 18.36 20.58
CA GLU A 61 -9.05 17.05 19.99
C GLU A 61 -8.99 17.04 18.45
N TYR A 62 -9.62 18.01 17.77
CA TYR A 62 -9.56 18.11 16.30
C TYR A 62 -8.12 18.36 15.82
N LYS A 63 -7.38 19.22 16.54
CA LYS A 63 -5.96 19.50 16.21
C LYS A 63 -5.09 18.25 16.36
N ASN A 64 -5.30 17.48 17.44
CA ASN A 64 -4.59 16.23 17.67
C ASN A 64 -4.93 15.19 16.62
N TRP A 65 -6.23 15.00 16.33
CA TRP A 65 -6.68 14.11 15.27
C TRP A 65 -6.08 14.49 13.91
N LYS A 66 -6.13 15.78 13.53
CA LYS A 66 -5.59 16.23 12.25
C LYS A 66 -4.07 16.04 12.16
N LYS A 67 -3.35 16.18 13.27
CA LYS A 67 -1.91 15.91 13.32
C LYS A 67 -1.61 14.44 13.08
N SER A 68 -2.36 13.53 13.69
CA SER A 68 -2.21 12.08 13.46
C SER A 68 -2.60 11.70 12.03
N ASP A 69 -3.70 12.24 11.51
CA ASP A 69 -4.14 12.06 10.12
C ASP A 69 -3.05 12.49 9.12
N LEU A 70 -2.48 13.69 9.27
CA LEU A 70 -1.39 14.16 8.41
C LEU A 70 -0.11 13.32 8.54
N LYS A 71 0.19 12.82 9.75
CA LYS A 71 1.34 11.93 9.98
C LYS A 71 1.14 10.58 9.27
N ALA A 72 -0.09 10.06 9.27
CA ALA A 72 -0.45 8.85 8.55
C ALA A 72 -0.33 9.06 7.03
N MET A 73 -0.90 10.15 6.49
CA MET A 73 -0.75 10.52 5.07
C MET A 73 0.72 10.62 4.65
N ASN A 74 1.53 11.37 5.41
CA ASN A 74 2.96 11.52 5.12
C ASN A 74 3.71 10.18 5.16
N SER A 75 3.34 9.29 6.09
CA SER A 75 3.93 7.95 6.17
C SER A 75 3.57 7.11 4.93
N LEU A 76 2.31 7.19 4.46
CA LEU A 76 1.87 6.55 3.22
C LEU A 76 2.64 7.08 2.00
N ILE A 77 2.70 8.40 1.82
CA ILE A 77 3.42 9.06 0.72
C ILE A 77 4.89 8.62 0.68
N GLN A 78 5.57 8.60 1.82
CA GLN A 78 6.98 8.17 1.91
C GLN A 78 7.20 6.68 1.62
N SER A 79 6.13 5.90 1.55
CA SER A 79 6.19 4.45 1.32
C SER A 79 5.76 4.05 -0.08
N ILE A 80 5.50 5.01 -0.99
CA ILE A 80 5.07 4.79 -2.37
C ILE A 80 6.16 5.26 -3.34
N GLU A 81 6.32 4.60 -4.49
CA GLU A 81 7.24 5.07 -5.53
C GLU A 81 6.81 6.45 -6.07
N PRO A 82 7.74 7.41 -6.27
CA PRO A 82 7.39 8.80 -6.61
C PRO A 82 6.50 8.97 -7.84
N ASN A 83 6.70 8.16 -8.88
CA ASN A 83 5.90 8.17 -10.11
C ASN A 83 4.43 7.73 -9.91
N MET A 84 4.08 7.20 -8.75
CA MET A 84 2.73 6.74 -8.42
C MET A 84 2.01 7.67 -7.44
N ILE A 85 2.73 8.58 -6.78
CA ILE A 85 2.17 9.48 -5.76
C ILE A 85 1.07 10.36 -6.36
N ASP A 86 1.24 10.80 -7.61
CA ASP A 86 0.29 11.67 -8.32
C ASP A 86 -1.13 11.11 -8.38
N HIS A 87 -1.29 9.78 -8.35
CA HIS A 87 -2.60 9.12 -8.32
C HIS A 87 -3.36 9.32 -7.01
N PHE A 88 -2.66 9.69 -5.93
CA PHE A 88 -3.21 9.76 -4.57
C PHE A 88 -3.17 11.17 -3.97
N LEU A 89 -2.60 12.16 -4.68
CA LEU A 89 -2.43 13.54 -4.20
C LEU A 89 -3.74 14.26 -3.85
N TYR A 90 -4.86 13.89 -4.48
CA TYR A 90 -6.15 14.55 -4.32
C TYR A 90 -7.01 13.96 -3.18
N THR A 91 -6.38 13.37 -2.17
CA THR A 91 -7.09 12.81 -1.01
C THR A 91 -6.94 13.73 0.20
N ASP A 92 -8.03 13.95 0.94
CA ASP A 92 -8.09 14.96 2.01
C ASP A 92 -7.77 14.36 3.40
N THR A 93 -7.84 13.04 3.51
CA THR A 93 -7.60 12.27 4.74
C THR A 93 -6.74 11.03 4.50
N ALA A 94 -6.10 10.54 5.55
CA ALA A 94 -5.31 9.31 5.52
C ALA A 94 -6.15 8.09 5.12
N LYS A 95 -7.42 8.06 5.57
CA LYS A 95 -8.39 7.04 5.19
C LYS A 95 -8.67 7.03 3.69
N GLU A 96 -8.96 8.19 3.11
CA GLU A 96 -9.23 8.29 1.67
C GLU A 96 -8.02 7.87 0.85
N MET A 97 -6.81 8.27 1.27
CA MET A 97 -5.56 7.84 0.63
C MET A 97 -5.40 6.31 0.70
N TRP A 98 -5.60 5.72 1.88
CA TRP A 98 -5.52 4.28 2.10
C TRP A 98 -6.54 3.52 1.24
N ASP A 99 -7.79 3.96 1.21
CA ASP A 99 -8.85 3.37 0.40
C ASP A 99 -8.53 3.47 -1.10
N ALA A 100 -8.01 4.61 -1.55
CA ALA A 100 -7.62 4.83 -2.94
C ALA A 100 -6.48 3.90 -3.36
N ILE A 101 -5.45 3.73 -2.51
CA ILE A 101 -4.35 2.78 -2.72
C ILE A 101 -4.92 1.36 -2.84
N ASN A 102 -5.68 0.91 -1.84
CA ASN A 102 -6.27 -0.44 -1.84
C ASN A 102 -7.13 -0.68 -3.08
N LYS A 103 -7.95 0.29 -3.49
CA LYS A 103 -8.80 0.19 -4.69
C LYS A 103 -7.98 0.16 -5.99
N HIS A 104 -6.92 0.96 -6.09
CA HIS A 104 -6.06 0.99 -7.28
C HIS A 104 -5.37 -0.36 -7.50
N PHE A 105 -4.75 -0.90 -6.45
CA PHE A 105 -3.95 -2.12 -6.57
C PHE A 105 -4.78 -3.41 -6.50
N SER A 106 -5.92 -3.44 -5.79
CA SER A 106 -6.84 -4.59 -5.84
C SER A 106 -7.40 -4.81 -7.24
N LYS A 107 -7.82 -3.74 -7.93
CA LYS A 107 -8.28 -3.82 -9.32
C LYS A 107 -7.19 -4.32 -10.26
N LYS A 108 -5.95 -3.85 -10.08
CA LYS A 108 -4.80 -4.24 -10.92
C LYS A 108 -4.37 -5.67 -10.68
N SER A 109 -4.32 -6.13 -9.42
CA SER A 109 -4.05 -7.52 -9.06
C SER A 109 -5.07 -8.46 -9.70
N ASN A 110 -6.36 -8.12 -9.64
CA ASN A 110 -7.42 -8.89 -10.26
C ASN A 110 -7.30 -8.94 -11.80
N HIS A 111 -7.03 -7.81 -12.46
CA HIS A 111 -6.85 -7.78 -13.92
C HIS A 111 -5.64 -8.60 -14.38
N THR A 112 -4.51 -8.44 -13.71
CA THR A 112 -3.28 -9.19 -14.00
C THR A 112 -3.50 -10.68 -13.81
N HIS A 113 -4.14 -11.08 -12.71
CA HIS A 113 -4.43 -12.49 -12.42
C HIS A 113 -5.38 -13.09 -13.48
N ILE A 114 -6.46 -12.40 -13.84
CA ILE A 114 -7.39 -12.84 -14.90
C ILE A 114 -6.68 -12.95 -16.25
N TYR A 115 -5.81 -12.00 -16.59
CA TYR A 115 -5.04 -12.05 -17.83
C TYR A 115 -4.11 -13.27 -17.88
N HIS A 116 -3.39 -13.56 -16.79
CA HIS A 116 -2.54 -14.73 -16.71
C HIS A 116 -3.34 -16.03 -16.84
N LEU A 117 -4.46 -16.15 -16.12
CA LEU A 117 -5.35 -17.31 -16.25
C LEU A 117 -5.86 -17.49 -17.68
N LYS A 118 -6.33 -16.42 -18.33
CA LYS A 118 -6.77 -16.46 -19.74
C LYS A 118 -5.64 -16.88 -20.68
N LYS A 119 -4.42 -16.39 -20.46
CA LYS A 119 -3.24 -16.74 -21.24
C LYS A 119 -2.87 -18.22 -21.07
N GLU A 120 -2.89 -18.74 -19.86
CA GLU A 120 -2.61 -20.16 -19.56
C GLU A 120 -3.65 -21.07 -20.20
N ILE A 121 -4.94 -20.72 -20.10
CA ILE A 121 -6.02 -21.44 -20.79
C ILE A 121 -5.79 -21.45 -22.30
N HIS A 122 -5.52 -20.29 -22.90
CA HIS A 122 -5.28 -20.17 -24.34
C HIS A 122 -4.06 -20.97 -24.82
N GLN A 123 -2.97 -20.96 -24.03
CA GLN A 123 -1.79 -21.77 -24.30
C GLN A 123 -2.06 -23.27 -24.17
N SER A 124 -2.88 -23.67 -23.21
CA SER A 124 -3.28 -25.07 -23.00
C SER A 124 -4.17 -25.56 -24.13
N LEU A 125 -5.13 -24.75 -24.57
CA LEU A 125 -5.99 -25.05 -25.72
C LEU A 125 -5.21 -25.20 -27.02
N LYS A 126 -4.24 -24.32 -27.29
CA LYS A 126 -3.35 -24.42 -28.47
C LYS A 126 -2.47 -25.67 -28.49
N LYS A 127 -2.06 -26.18 -27.33
CA LYS A 127 -1.31 -27.44 -27.22
C LYS A 127 -2.17 -28.69 -27.47
N THR A 128 -3.50 -28.53 -27.49
CA THR A 128 -4.47 -29.63 -27.63
C THR A 128 -5.02 -29.73 -29.06
N GLU A 129 -4.52 -28.95 -30.02
CA GLU A 129 -4.67 -29.25 -31.45
C GLU A 129 -3.53 -30.19 -31.88
N PRO A 130 -3.73 -31.52 -31.87
CA PRO A 130 -2.78 -32.42 -32.50
C PRO A 130 -2.72 -32.06 -33.99
N SER A 131 -1.51 -32.00 -34.52
CA SER A 131 -1.20 -32.05 -35.93
C SER A 131 -1.85 -33.30 -36.55
N LEU A 132 -3.12 -33.20 -36.90
CA LEU A 132 -3.81 -34.08 -37.83
C LEU A 132 -3.90 -33.30 -39.13
N ASN A 133 -2.82 -33.32 -39.89
CA ASN A 133 -2.89 -33.29 -41.34
C ASN A 133 -1.72 -34.11 -41.88
N THR A 134 -2.13 -35.28 -42.34
CA THR A 134 -1.66 -36.18 -43.41
C THR A 134 -0.40 -35.79 -44.16
#